data_AF-A0A939D3N1-F1
#
_entry.id   AF-A0A939D3N1-F1
#
_cell.length_a   1.000
_cell.length_b   1.000
_cell.length_c   1.000
_cell.angle_alpha   90.00
_cell.angle_beta   90.00
_cell.angle_gamma   90.00
#
_symmetry.space_group_name_H-M   'P 1'
#
loop_
_entity.id
_entity.type
_entity.pdbx_description
1 polymer ?
#
loop_
_entity_poly.entity_id
_entity_poly.type
_entity_poly.pdbx_seq_one_letter_code
_entity_poly.pdbx_strand_id
1 'polypeptide(L)'
;MKSLLKFVKILIYSVLLVSTCALTVFAHDRIDHRQYKYHWNHNFPGQYAHLAVRKNVTDLTPAEKTAFVKAIKTLKTVIPAGSKLSIYDQFVAIHLGATRLIHNHKGHSDGSVQELAHENAAFFPWHREYIRRFEQALQAVDPTVTLPYWDWTDAKALDVIFNDDFLGSNGQGITIKIPNQGNFTGGAVPGAFSAANGWVMNPALNIDPDTQTSLGTSLVRFLKLPPASDYPVPKKDVERALSLNNYSLFRPALEGFISVDEQGKVTPGGFIHNYIHGLVGGVQIDASTKPIKFKGLGTMSNIPSSPYDPVFWLHHANADRLWAEWQENGHQGSDFYPADGGQPYGHNLKDFMWPWDGGMSTPKATALGDLLSLLPNFNSDDLVRPIDVLDHRKLGYTYQTWEWKTQR
;
A
#
# COMPACT_ATOMS: atom_id res chain seq x y z
N MET A 1 -63.75 5.24 -15.48
CA MET A 1 -63.32 4.65 -14.18
C MET A 1 -62.31 3.50 -14.30
N LYS A 2 -62.44 2.55 -15.25
CA LYS A 2 -61.50 1.40 -15.35
C LYS A 2 -60.07 1.77 -15.85
N SER A 3 -59.89 2.84 -16.63
CA SER A 3 -58.55 3.27 -17.08
C SER A 3 -57.76 4.05 -16.01
N LEU A 4 -58.46 4.84 -15.18
CA LEU A 4 -57.85 5.61 -14.09
C LEU A 4 -57.28 4.68 -12.99
N LEU A 5 -57.96 3.57 -12.68
CA LEU A 5 -57.44 2.56 -11.74
C LEU A 5 -56.20 1.83 -12.28
N LYS A 6 -56.04 1.70 -13.61
CA LYS A 6 -54.87 1.05 -14.22
C LYS A 6 -53.64 1.95 -14.14
N PHE A 7 -53.82 3.26 -14.36
CA PHE A 7 -52.75 4.25 -14.23
C PHE A 7 -52.29 4.45 -12.78
N VAL A 8 -53.22 4.47 -11.83
CA VAL A 8 -52.89 4.57 -10.39
C VAL A 8 -52.16 3.32 -9.89
N LYS A 9 -52.53 2.12 -10.36
CA LYS A 9 -51.78 0.90 -10.03
C LYS A 9 -50.36 0.91 -10.60
N ILE A 10 -50.16 1.34 -11.84
CA ILE A 10 -48.82 1.41 -12.44
C ILE A 10 -47.95 2.44 -11.69
N LEU A 11 -48.50 3.61 -11.33
CA LEU A 11 -47.75 4.62 -10.58
C LEU A 11 -47.36 4.14 -9.17
N ILE A 12 -48.26 3.42 -8.47
CA ILE A 12 -47.98 2.83 -7.16
C ILE A 12 -46.92 1.72 -7.26
N TYR A 13 -46.97 0.86 -8.29
CA TYR A 13 -45.94 -0.16 -8.51
C TYR A 13 -44.58 0.45 -8.88
N SER A 14 -44.54 1.53 -9.68
CA SER A 14 -43.29 2.23 -10.02
C SER A 14 -42.69 2.96 -8.83
N VAL A 15 -43.51 3.60 -7.98
CA VAL A 15 -43.05 4.26 -6.76
C VAL A 15 -42.61 3.24 -5.71
N LEU A 16 -43.30 2.09 -5.58
CA LEU A 16 -42.83 1.00 -4.72
C LEU A 16 -41.55 0.35 -5.25
N LEU A 17 -41.38 0.13 -6.57
CA LEU A 17 -40.15 -0.44 -7.13
C LEU A 17 -38.94 0.50 -6.93
N VAL A 18 -39.14 1.81 -7.13
CA VAL A 18 -38.10 2.82 -6.89
C VAL A 18 -37.81 2.96 -5.40
N SER A 19 -38.81 2.81 -4.53
CA SER A 19 -38.59 2.81 -3.07
C SER A 19 -37.92 1.52 -2.58
N THR A 20 -38.25 0.35 -3.13
CA THR A 20 -37.57 -0.92 -2.79
C THR A 20 -36.16 -1.00 -3.36
N CYS A 21 -35.89 -0.43 -4.54
CA CYS A 21 -34.53 -0.28 -5.07
C CYS A 21 -33.71 0.80 -4.33
N ALA A 22 -34.35 1.83 -3.78
CA ALA A 22 -33.69 2.81 -2.91
C ALA A 22 -33.44 2.26 -1.48
N LEU A 23 -34.26 1.30 -1.02
CA LEU A 23 -34.10 0.64 0.27
C LEU A 23 -33.09 -0.53 0.24
N THR A 24 -32.79 -1.11 -0.93
CA THR A 24 -31.73 -2.13 -1.06
C THR A 24 -30.32 -1.56 -1.27
N VAL A 25 -30.15 -0.24 -1.41
CA VAL A 25 -28.83 0.42 -1.50
C VAL A 25 -28.34 0.97 -0.15
N PHE A 26 -29.15 0.90 0.91
CA PHE A 26 -28.76 1.29 2.27
C PHE A 26 -29.06 0.22 3.32
N ALA A 27 -28.95 -1.05 2.96
CA ALA A 27 -28.42 -2.00 3.95
C ALA A 27 -26.97 -1.58 4.23
N HIS A 28 -26.80 -0.59 5.10
CA HIS A 28 -25.60 -0.56 5.92
C HIS A 28 -25.62 -1.92 6.61
N ASP A 29 -24.84 -2.87 6.09
CA ASP A 29 -24.32 -3.97 6.89
C ASP A 29 -23.86 -3.28 8.17
N ARG A 30 -24.67 -3.35 9.24
CA ARG A 30 -24.26 -2.87 10.53
C ARG A 30 -23.14 -3.80 10.91
N ILE A 31 -21.91 -3.37 10.67
CA ILE A 31 -20.71 -4.06 11.09
C ILE A 31 -20.87 -4.23 12.60
N ASP A 32 -21.07 -5.46 13.07
CA ASP A 32 -21.13 -5.73 14.50
C ASP A 32 -19.71 -5.65 15.06
N HIS A 33 -19.33 -4.43 15.45
CA HIS A 33 -18.02 -4.11 15.98
C HIS A 33 -17.64 -4.95 17.23
N ARG A 34 -18.59 -5.63 17.87
CA ARG A 34 -18.36 -6.47 19.06
C ARG A 34 -17.73 -7.84 18.76
N GLN A 35 -17.74 -8.29 17.50
CA GLN A 35 -17.17 -9.59 17.13
C GLN A 35 -15.74 -9.51 16.58
N TYR A 36 -15.21 -8.30 16.37
CA TYR A 36 -13.94 -8.11 15.68
C TYR A 36 -12.75 -8.25 16.65
N LYS A 37 -11.95 -9.31 16.46
CA LYS A 37 -10.76 -9.61 17.29
C LYS A 37 -9.51 -9.67 16.42
N TYR A 38 -9.17 -8.58 15.73
CA TYR A 38 -7.83 -8.46 15.18
C TYR A 38 -6.88 -8.12 16.33
N HIS A 39 -5.88 -8.98 16.53
CA HIS A 39 -4.81 -8.78 17.50
C HIS A 39 -3.56 -8.40 16.71
N TRP A 40 -2.98 -7.24 17.05
CA TRP A 40 -1.78 -6.73 16.37
C TRP A 40 -0.56 -7.62 16.54
N ASN A 41 -0.54 -8.43 17.59
CA ASN A 41 0.61 -9.22 18.01
C ASN A 41 0.84 -10.45 17.12
N HIS A 42 2.12 -10.74 16.93
CA HIS A 42 2.58 -11.88 16.16
C HIS A 42 2.07 -13.21 16.72
N ASN A 43 1.57 -14.07 15.82
CA ASN A 43 1.55 -15.51 16.02
C ASN A 43 2.44 -16.05 14.90
N PHE A 44 3.61 -16.64 15.19
CA PHE A 44 4.32 -17.46 14.21
C PHE A 44 3.55 -18.77 14.18
N PRO A 45 2.71 -19.06 13.19
CA PRO A 45 2.13 -20.37 13.12
C PRO A 45 3.28 -21.33 12.80
N GLY A 46 3.19 -22.55 13.31
CA GLY A 46 4.06 -23.62 12.84
C GLY A 46 3.91 -23.85 11.33
N GLN A 47 4.47 -24.95 10.83
CA GLN A 47 4.31 -25.32 9.43
C GLN A 47 2.85 -25.21 8.97
N TYR A 48 2.60 -24.36 7.97
CA TYR A 48 1.27 -24.19 7.40
C TYR A 48 0.94 -25.40 6.54
N ALA A 49 -0.14 -26.11 6.86
CA ALA A 49 -0.62 -27.23 6.05
C ALA A 49 -0.99 -26.79 4.61
N HIS A 50 -1.44 -25.55 4.45
CA HIS A 50 -1.77 -24.93 3.17
C HIS A 50 -1.33 -23.45 3.16
N LEU A 51 -0.70 -23.02 2.06
CA LEU A 51 -0.31 -21.62 1.86
C LEU A 51 -1.47 -20.84 1.25
N ALA A 52 -1.73 -19.63 1.76
CA ALA A 52 -2.59 -18.66 1.09
C ALA A 52 -1.98 -18.25 -0.25
N VAL A 53 -2.79 -18.09 -1.30
CA VAL A 53 -2.30 -17.77 -2.65
C VAL A 53 -2.71 -16.35 -3.02
N ARG A 54 -1.74 -15.44 -3.06
CA ARG A 54 -1.93 -14.07 -3.57
C ARG A 54 -2.00 -14.09 -5.09
N LYS A 55 -3.10 -13.59 -5.65
CA LYS A 55 -3.39 -13.60 -7.09
C LYS A 55 -3.06 -12.28 -7.76
N ASN A 56 -2.81 -12.29 -9.07
CA ASN A 56 -2.80 -11.06 -9.85
C ASN A 56 -4.19 -10.44 -9.77
N VAL A 57 -4.26 -9.12 -9.61
CA VAL A 57 -5.51 -8.37 -9.57
C VAL A 57 -6.39 -8.62 -10.81
N THR A 58 -5.78 -8.86 -11.96
CA THR A 58 -6.49 -9.14 -13.22
C THR A 58 -7.13 -10.53 -13.27
N ASP A 59 -6.74 -11.45 -12.38
CA ASP A 59 -7.30 -12.80 -12.24
C ASP A 59 -8.39 -12.88 -11.16
N LEU A 60 -8.66 -11.81 -10.42
CA LEU A 60 -9.70 -11.81 -9.38
C LEU A 60 -11.10 -11.93 -9.98
N THR A 61 -11.90 -12.81 -9.38
CA THR A 61 -13.34 -12.87 -9.63
C THR A 61 -14.05 -11.63 -9.07
N PRO A 62 -15.27 -11.31 -9.57
CA PRO A 62 -16.08 -10.23 -9.01
C PRO A 62 -16.38 -10.40 -7.50
N ALA A 63 -16.54 -11.64 -7.04
CA ALA A 63 -16.77 -11.94 -5.63
C ALA A 63 -15.52 -11.62 -4.77
N GLU A 64 -14.33 -11.99 -5.23
CA GLU A 64 -13.07 -11.67 -4.54
C GLU A 64 -12.83 -10.16 -4.46
N LYS A 65 -13.09 -9.42 -5.56
CA LYS A 65 -13.02 -7.95 -5.55
C LYS A 65 -13.98 -7.34 -4.53
N THR A 66 -15.22 -7.82 -4.49
CA THR A 66 -16.24 -7.36 -3.56
C THR A 66 -15.84 -7.64 -2.10
N ALA A 67 -15.36 -8.84 -1.81
CA ALA A 67 -14.88 -9.22 -0.47
C ALA A 67 -13.69 -8.36 -0.03
N PHE A 68 -12.72 -8.12 -0.93
CA PHE A 68 -11.57 -7.27 -0.66
C PHE A 68 -11.96 -5.82 -0.34
N VAL A 69 -12.81 -5.21 -1.17
CA VAL A 69 -13.30 -3.83 -0.94
C VAL A 69 -14.09 -3.76 0.37
N LYS A 70 -14.97 -4.73 0.64
CA LYS A 70 -15.72 -4.82 1.90
C LYS A 70 -14.79 -4.90 3.11
N ALA A 71 -13.75 -5.74 3.05
CA ALA A 71 -12.79 -5.92 4.12
C ALA A 71 -12.02 -4.62 4.40
N ILE A 72 -11.49 -3.96 3.36
CA ILE A 72 -10.79 -2.67 3.51
C ILE A 72 -11.70 -1.60 4.14
N LYS A 73 -12.94 -1.45 3.63
CA LYS A 73 -13.89 -0.47 4.19
C LYS A 73 -14.26 -0.78 5.63
N THR A 74 -14.31 -2.07 6.00
CA THR A 74 -14.51 -2.49 7.39
C THR A 74 -13.33 -2.05 8.26
N LEU A 75 -12.08 -2.31 7.86
CA LEU A 75 -10.90 -1.85 8.61
C LEU A 75 -10.86 -0.34 8.80
N LYS A 76 -11.36 0.43 7.82
CA LYS A 76 -11.41 1.90 7.89
C LYS A 76 -12.46 2.44 8.85
N THR A 77 -13.48 1.65 9.19
CA THR A 77 -14.58 2.08 10.08
C THR A 77 -14.46 1.52 11.49
N VAL A 78 -13.77 0.40 11.68
CA VAL A 78 -13.59 -0.23 12.99
C VAL A 78 -12.50 0.49 13.78
N ILE A 79 -12.86 1.09 14.91
CA ILE A 79 -11.93 1.67 15.89
C ILE A 79 -11.81 0.69 17.07
N PRO A 80 -10.64 0.07 17.31
CA PRO A 80 -10.43 -0.81 18.45
C PRO A 80 -10.62 -0.10 19.79
N ALA A 81 -11.03 -0.83 20.83
CA ALA A 81 -11.14 -0.28 22.16
C ALA A 81 -9.80 0.32 22.64
N GLY A 82 -9.83 1.54 23.17
CA GLY A 82 -8.64 2.27 23.60
C GLY A 82 -7.86 2.98 22.48
N SER A 83 -8.23 2.79 21.20
CA SER A 83 -7.64 3.49 20.06
C SER A 83 -8.34 4.80 19.76
N LYS A 84 -7.58 5.76 19.21
CA LYS A 84 -8.11 6.98 18.56
C LYS A 84 -8.29 6.83 17.05
N LEU A 85 -7.74 5.77 16.48
CA LEU A 85 -7.68 5.49 15.04
C LEU A 85 -8.45 4.23 14.67
N SER A 86 -8.98 4.21 13.45
CA SER A 86 -9.45 2.96 12.84
C SER A 86 -8.29 1.98 12.63
N ILE A 87 -8.58 0.69 12.46
CA ILE A 87 -7.55 -0.32 12.16
C ILE A 87 -6.76 0.08 10.90
N TYR A 88 -7.44 0.57 9.87
CA TYR A 88 -6.76 1.04 8.65
C TYR A 88 -5.86 2.25 8.92
N ASP A 89 -6.33 3.22 9.71
CA ASP A 89 -5.55 4.42 10.02
C ASP A 89 -4.33 4.11 10.90
N GLN A 90 -4.40 3.04 11.72
CA GLN A 90 -3.24 2.53 12.46
C GLN A 90 -2.14 2.04 11.51
N PHE A 91 -2.49 1.34 10.42
CA PHE A 91 -1.51 0.98 9.39
C PHE A 91 -0.87 2.22 8.76
N VAL A 92 -1.68 3.24 8.41
CA VAL A 92 -1.12 4.50 7.88
C VAL A 92 -0.18 5.17 8.90
N ALA A 93 -0.55 5.20 10.17
CA ALA A 93 0.29 5.77 11.23
C ALA A 93 1.61 5.00 11.41
N ILE A 94 1.60 3.67 11.25
CA ILE A 94 2.81 2.85 11.23
C ILE A 94 3.69 3.28 10.05
N HIS A 95 3.18 3.26 8.81
CA HIS A 95 3.99 3.67 7.66
C HIS A 95 4.57 5.08 7.81
N LEU A 96 3.74 6.04 8.24
CA LEU A 96 4.16 7.40 8.57
C LEU A 96 5.33 7.41 9.55
N GLY A 97 5.22 6.68 10.67
CA GLY A 97 6.27 6.61 11.68
C GLY A 97 7.56 5.97 11.18
N ALA A 98 7.47 5.03 10.24
CA ALA A 98 8.66 4.41 9.64
C ALA A 98 9.36 5.30 8.61
N THR A 99 8.67 6.33 8.07
CA THR A 99 9.32 7.39 7.28
C THR A 99 10.20 8.29 8.16
N ARG A 100 10.93 9.23 7.55
CA ARG A 100 11.80 10.30 8.11
C ARG A 100 11.25 11.12 9.31
N LEU A 101 10.76 10.47 10.34
CA LEU A 101 10.15 10.99 11.56
C LEU A 101 10.75 10.34 12.81
N ILE A 102 11.56 9.28 12.72
CA ILE A 102 12.24 8.68 13.88
C ILE A 102 13.56 9.40 14.14
N HIS A 103 13.75 9.84 15.39
CA HIS A 103 14.86 10.72 15.80
C HIS A 103 15.70 10.19 16.97
N ASN A 104 15.30 9.08 17.60
CA ASN A 104 16.02 8.54 18.74
C ASN A 104 15.97 7.00 18.72
N HIS A 105 17.17 6.41 18.65
CA HIS A 105 17.40 4.99 18.87
C HIS A 105 18.24 4.85 20.14
N LYS A 106 17.79 3.99 21.07
CA LYS A 106 18.64 3.63 22.21
C LYS A 106 19.91 2.93 21.69
N GLY A 107 21.04 3.65 21.70
CA GLY A 107 22.35 3.14 21.27
C GLY A 107 22.98 3.84 20.06
N HIS A 108 22.22 4.66 19.31
CA HIS A 108 22.73 5.43 18.17
C HIS A 108 22.20 6.86 18.24
N SER A 109 22.90 7.69 19.03
CA SER A 109 22.52 9.06 19.36
C SER A 109 23.40 10.08 18.63
N ASP A 110 23.36 10.10 17.29
CA ASP A 110 23.96 11.21 16.53
C ASP A 110 22.92 12.30 16.17
N GLY A 111 21.63 12.04 16.43
CA GLY A 111 20.54 12.97 16.17
C GLY A 111 20.05 13.01 14.72
N SER A 112 20.51 12.08 13.87
CA SER A 112 20.03 11.95 12.49
C SER A 112 18.60 11.40 12.43
N VAL A 113 17.80 11.95 11.50
CA VAL A 113 16.47 11.42 11.16
C VAL A 113 16.67 10.15 10.34
N GLN A 114 16.07 9.03 10.75
CA GLN A 114 16.22 7.75 10.07
C GLN A 114 14.98 7.40 9.24
N GLU A 115 15.22 6.79 8.09
CA GLU A 115 14.22 6.20 7.22
C GLU A 115 14.27 4.69 7.43
N LEU A 116 13.26 4.10 8.08
CA LEU A 116 13.31 2.72 8.56
C LEU A 116 12.66 1.71 7.60
N ALA A 117 11.85 2.18 6.65
CA ALA A 117 11.13 1.33 5.71
C ALA A 117 11.60 1.51 4.26
N HIS A 118 12.35 2.57 3.93
CA HIS A 118 12.75 2.91 2.56
C HIS A 118 14.26 3.16 2.42
N GLU A 119 14.72 3.27 1.18
CA GLU A 119 16.06 3.68 0.74
C GLU A 119 17.23 2.76 1.16
N ASN A 120 16.97 1.80 2.04
CA ASN A 120 17.94 0.95 2.72
C ASN A 120 17.55 -0.54 2.66
N ALA A 121 18.42 -1.40 3.21
CA ALA A 121 18.29 -2.85 3.04
C ALA A 121 16.96 -3.45 3.52
N ALA A 122 16.34 -2.90 4.57
CA ALA A 122 15.06 -3.42 5.11
C ALA A 122 13.83 -3.11 4.25
N PHE A 123 13.95 -2.43 3.11
CA PHE A 123 12.80 -2.09 2.27
C PHE A 123 11.86 -3.28 2.04
N PHE A 124 12.36 -4.41 1.53
CA PHE A 124 11.49 -5.57 1.30
C PHE A 124 11.08 -6.29 2.59
N PRO A 125 11.98 -6.62 3.54
CA PRO A 125 11.58 -7.25 4.80
C PRO A 125 10.50 -6.48 5.57
N TRP A 126 10.65 -5.16 5.67
CA TRP A 126 9.72 -4.29 6.38
C TRP A 126 8.35 -4.29 5.70
N HIS A 127 8.32 -4.05 4.39
CA HIS A 127 7.07 -4.03 3.63
C HIS A 127 6.39 -5.40 3.58
N ARG A 128 7.16 -6.50 3.52
CA ARG A 128 6.64 -7.88 3.59
C ARG A 128 5.86 -8.10 4.89
N GLU A 129 6.45 -7.78 6.03
CA GLU A 129 5.77 -7.92 7.32
C GLU A 129 4.57 -6.98 7.42
N TYR A 130 4.71 -5.74 6.95
CA TYR A 130 3.65 -4.74 6.95
C TYR A 130 2.41 -5.19 6.16
N ILE A 131 2.58 -5.63 4.91
CA ILE A 131 1.46 -6.10 4.08
C ILE A 131 0.92 -7.46 4.55
N ARG A 132 1.75 -8.30 5.17
CA ARG A 132 1.30 -9.57 5.77
C ARG A 132 0.35 -9.31 6.94
N ARG A 133 0.67 -8.37 7.84
CA ARG A 133 -0.23 -7.96 8.93
C ARG A 133 -1.52 -7.33 8.39
N PHE A 134 -1.42 -6.54 7.32
CA PHE A 134 -2.60 -6.00 6.64
C PHE A 134 -3.51 -7.12 6.10
N GLU A 135 -2.94 -8.12 5.43
CA GLU A 135 -3.69 -9.29 4.97
C GLU A 135 -4.36 -10.06 6.12
N GLN A 136 -3.66 -10.26 7.24
CA GLN A 136 -4.26 -10.85 8.45
C GLN A 136 -5.42 -10.02 9.01
N ALA A 137 -5.31 -8.69 8.97
CA ALA A 137 -6.39 -7.80 9.36
C ALA A 137 -7.59 -7.93 8.42
N LEU A 138 -7.38 -8.04 7.10
CA LEU A 138 -8.46 -8.30 6.14
C LEU A 138 -9.12 -9.66 6.38
N GLN A 139 -8.33 -10.69 6.68
CA GLN A 139 -8.80 -12.05 6.97
C GLN A 139 -9.63 -12.16 8.25
N ALA A 140 -9.40 -11.25 9.21
CA ALA A 140 -10.27 -11.12 10.37
C ALA A 140 -11.68 -10.58 10.00
N VAL A 141 -11.85 -9.92 8.84
CA VAL A 141 -13.19 -9.57 8.29
C VAL A 141 -13.75 -10.75 7.52
N ASP A 142 -12.95 -11.29 6.61
CA ASP A 142 -13.34 -12.37 5.72
C ASP A 142 -12.13 -13.28 5.51
N PRO A 143 -12.13 -14.51 6.08
CA PRO A 143 -10.98 -15.40 6.05
C PRO A 143 -10.63 -15.90 4.65
N THR A 144 -11.48 -15.66 3.65
CA THR A 144 -11.21 -16.02 2.25
C THR A 144 -10.40 -14.97 1.50
N VAL A 145 -10.25 -13.77 2.07
CA VAL A 145 -9.51 -12.68 1.44
C VAL A 145 -8.01 -12.95 1.47
N THR A 146 -7.39 -12.83 0.30
CA THR A 146 -5.93 -12.73 0.13
C THR A 146 -5.60 -11.39 -0.48
N LEU A 147 -4.43 -10.84 -0.17
CA LEU A 147 -3.95 -9.60 -0.76
C LEU A 147 -3.60 -9.83 -2.24
N PRO A 148 -4.30 -9.21 -3.20
CA PRO A 148 -3.92 -9.30 -4.60
C PRO A 148 -2.66 -8.49 -4.87
N TYR A 149 -1.92 -8.85 -5.93
CA TYR A 149 -0.79 -8.07 -6.41
C TYR A 149 -1.10 -7.42 -7.77
N TRP A 150 -0.50 -6.26 -8.01
CA TRP A 150 -0.55 -5.56 -9.29
C TRP A 150 0.72 -5.83 -10.09
N ASP A 151 0.64 -6.72 -11.09
CA ASP A 151 1.73 -6.86 -12.06
C ASP A 151 1.86 -5.58 -12.90
N TRP A 152 2.91 -4.80 -12.64
CA TRP A 152 3.17 -3.52 -13.34
C TRP A 152 3.40 -3.68 -14.84
N THR A 153 3.66 -4.91 -15.30
CA THR A 153 3.88 -5.22 -16.71
C THR A 153 2.60 -5.62 -17.45
N ASP A 154 1.49 -5.84 -16.72
CA ASP A 154 0.20 -6.17 -17.30
C ASP A 154 -0.56 -4.90 -17.70
N ALA A 155 -0.68 -4.68 -19.02
CA ALA A 155 -1.39 -3.53 -19.58
C ALA A 155 -2.86 -3.45 -19.12
N LYS A 156 -3.49 -4.59 -18.81
CA LYS A 156 -4.91 -4.64 -18.40
C LYS A 156 -5.12 -4.21 -16.94
N ALA A 157 -4.06 -4.16 -16.13
CA ALA A 157 -4.22 -3.95 -14.70
C ALA A 157 -4.82 -2.58 -14.36
N LEU A 158 -4.52 -1.52 -15.12
CA LEU A 158 -5.11 -0.20 -14.85
C LEU A 158 -6.65 -0.22 -15.01
N ASP A 159 -7.15 -0.84 -16.08
CA ASP A 159 -8.59 -0.91 -16.37
C ASP A 159 -9.34 -1.74 -15.32
N VAL A 160 -8.63 -2.66 -14.64
CA VAL A 160 -9.17 -3.49 -13.56
C VAL A 160 -9.09 -2.79 -12.20
N ILE A 161 -7.93 -2.20 -11.88
CA ILE A 161 -7.66 -1.55 -10.59
C ILE A 161 -8.54 -0.31 -10.44
N PHE A 162 -8.54 0.55 -11.47
CA PHE A 162 -9.15 1.88 -11.42
C PHE A 162 -10.58 1.91 -11.94
N ASN A 163 -11.28 0.77 -11.85
CA ASN A 163 -12.70 0.70 -12.11
C ASN A 163 -13.50 1.18 -10.89
N ASP A 164 -14.66 1.76 -11.12
CA ASP A 164 -15.56 2.26 -10.07
C ASP A 164 -16.09 1.13 -9.16
N ASP A 165 -16.13 -0.12 -9.66
CA ASP A 165 -16.53 -1.31 -8.91
C ASP A 165 -15.41 -1.95 -8.08
N PHE A 166 -14.17 -1.44 -8.17
CA PHE A 166 -13.02 -1.95 -7.41
C PHE A 166 -12.32 -0.84 -6.61
N LEU A 167 -11.14 -0.34 -7.01
CA LEU A 167 -10.37 0.66 -6.21
C LEU A 167 -10.63 2.11 -6.62
N GLY A 168 -11.62 2.34 -7.48
CA GLY A 168 -12.06 3.66 -7.90
C GLY A 168 -11.17 4.27 -9.00
N SER A 169 -11.75 5.18 -9.76
CA SER A 169 -11.14 5.80 -10.93
C SER A 169 -10.07 6.85 -10.59
N ASN A 170 -9.62 7.58 -11.62
CA ASN A 170 -8.79 8.77 -11.46
C ASN A 170 -9.48 9.80 -10.56
N GLY A 171 -8.69 10.72 -10.01
CA GLY A 171 -9.22 11.90 -9.34
C GLY A 171 -9.95 12.84 -10.30
N GLN A 172 -10.84 13.66 -9.75
CA GLN A 172 -11.57 14.68 -10.50
C GLN A 172 -11.58 16.04 -9.79
N GLY A 173 -11.90 17.10 -10.54
CA GLY A 173 -12.07 18.46 -10.04
C GLY A 173 -10.84 19.36 -10.13
N ILE A 174 -9.68 18.84 -10.53
CA ILE A 174 -8.45 19.61 -10.71
C ILE A 174 -7.90 19.39 -12.12
N THR A 175 -7.56 20.48 -12.81
CA THR A 175 -6.88 20.46 -14.11
C THR A 175 -5.48 21.05 -13.98
N ILE A 176 -4.46 20.26 -14.30
CA ILE A 176 -3.06 20.67 -14.36
C ILE A 176 -2.69 20.91 -15.81
N LYS A 177 -2.12 22.09 -16.09
CA LYS A 177 -1.59 22.41 -17.42
C LYS A 177 -0.09 22.20 -17.41
N ILE A 178 0.40 21.31 -18.27
CA ILE A 178 1.84 21.12 -18.47
C ILE A 178 2.23 21.77 -19.81
N PRO A 179 3.14 22.76 -19.81
CA PRO A 179 3.60 23.40 -21.04
C PRO A 179 4.03 22.37 -22.09
N ASN A 180 3.54 22.52 -23.32
CA ASN A 180 3.82 21.65 -24.47
C ASN A 180 3.38 20.17 -24.32
N GLN A 181 2.64 19.81 -23.27
CA GLN A 181 2.12 18.44 -23.08
C GLN A 181 0.60 18.39 -22.91
N GLY A 182 -0.04 19.52 -22.57
CA GLY A 182 -1.50 19.65 -22.55
C GLY A 182 -2.09 19.73 -21.15
N ASN A 183 -3.38 19.38 -21.06
CA ASN A 183 -4.16 19.43 -19.82
C ASN A 183 -4.37 18.03 -19.28
N PHE A 184 -4.11 17.85 -17.99
CA PHE A 184 -4.29 16.59 -17.27
C PHE A 184 -5.27 16.80 -16.13
N THR A 185 -6.17 15.84 -15.93
CA THR A 185 -7.17 15.89 -14.86
C THR A 185 -6.78 14.97 -13.72
N GLY A 186 -7.11 15.40 -12.51
CA GLY A 186 -6.99 14.60 -11.29
C GLY A 186 -7.76 15.28 -10.16
N GLY A 187 -7.40 14.97 -8.92
CA GLY A 187 -8.03 15.52 -7.73
C GLY A 187 -8.68 14.46 -6.87
N ALA A 188 -9.81 14.79 -6.24
CA ALA A 188 -10.48 13.89 -5.29
C ALA A 188 -11.04 12.65 -6.01
N VAL A 189 -10.79 11.47 -5.44
CA VAL A 189 -11.30 10.20 -5.99
C VAL A 189 -12.79 10.04 -5.70
N PRO A 190 -13.64 9.74 -6.71
CA PRO A 190 -15.06 9.44 -6.52
C PRO A 190 -15.30 7.98 -6.06
N GLY A 191 -16.57 7.58 -5.98
CA GLY A 191 -16.92 6.16 -5.78
C GLY A 191 -16.64 5.65 -4.37
N ALA A 192 -16.36 4.35 -4.25
CA ALA A 192 -16.33 3.62 -2.98
C ALA A 192 -15.31 4.17 -1.96
N PHE A 193 -14.22 4.78 -2.45
CA PHE A 193 -13.12 5.36 -1.68
C PHE A 193 -13.13 6.90 -1.65
N SER A 194 -14.30 7.50 -1.89
CA SER A 194 -14.51 8.94 -1.69
C SER A 194 -14.82 9.29 -0.24
N ALA A 195 -14.51 10.52 0.17
CA ALA A 195 -14.87 11.06 1.48
C ALA A 195 -16.39 11.00 1.72
N ALA A 196 -17.20 11.26 0.68
CA ALA A 196 -18.67 11.18 0.75
C ALA A 196 -19.17 9.77 1.08
N ASN A 197 -18.41 8.73 0.73
CA ASN A 197 -18.74 7.32 0.99
C ASN A 197 -17.97 6.75 2.19
N GLY A 198 -17.52 7.61 3.10
CA GLY A 198 -16.90 7.25 4.38
C GLY A 198 -15.39 7.06 4.33
N TRP A 199 -14.73 7.27 3.19
CA TRP A 199 -13.27 7.24 3.08
C TRP A 199 -12.64 8.59 3.46
N VAL A 200 -12.85 9.00 4.70
CA VAL A 200 -12.32 10.26 5.23
C VAL A 200 -10.92 10.01 5.81
N MET A 201 -9.91 10.63 5.23
CA MET A 201 -8.52 10.55 5.71
C MET A 201 -8.36 11.39 6.97
N ASN A 202 -7.59 10.90 7.94
CA ASN A 202 -7.27 11.67 9.13
C ASN A 202 -6.29 12.80 8.74
N PRO A 203 -6.64 14.08 8.93
CA PRO A 203 -5.78 15.20 8.56
C PRO A 203 -4.45 15.23 9.33
N ALA A 204 -4.40 14.56 10.49
CA ALA A 204 -3.19 14.41 11.28
C ALA A 204 -2.27 13.28 10.78
N LEU A 205 -2.71 12.45 9.83
CA LEU A 205 -1.86 11.43 9.20
C LEU A 205 -1.63 11.75 7.71
N ASN A 206 -2.55 12.48 7.09
CA ASN A 206 -2.41 12.97 5.74
C ASN A 206 -1.72 14.34 5.72
N ILE A 207 -0.40 14.32 5.81
CA ILE A 207 0.43 15.53 5.89
C ILE A 207 1.44 15.63 4.77
N ASP A 208 1.82 16.86 4.47
CA ASP A 208 2.99 17.19 3.68
C ASP A 208 4.26 16.85 4.47
N PRO A 209 5.21 16.09 3.91
CA PRO A 209 6.39 15.61 4.63
C PRO A 209 7.34 16.74 5.02
N ASP A 210 7.39 17.82 4.23
CA ASP A 210 8.32 18.92 4.44
C ASP A 210 7.74 19.95 5.42
N THR A 211 6.47 20.30 5.25
CA THR A 211 5.81 21.35 6.03
C THR A 211 5.02 20.84 7.24
N GLN A 212 4.75 19.53 7.31
CA GLN A 212 3.91 18.87 8.31
C GLN A 212 2.48 19.45 8.40
N THR A 213 2.03 20.14 7.36
CA THR A 213 0.66 20.65 7.26
C THR A 213 -0.25 19.59 6.66
N SER A 214 -1.54 19.64 7.01
CA SER A 214 -2.51 18.70 6.46
C SER A 214 -2.74 18.90 4.96
N LEU A 215 -2.79 17.79 4.22
CA LEU A 215 -3.14 17.73 2.80
C LEU A 215 -4.66 17.53 2.59
N GLY A 216 -5.46 17.67 3.65
CA GLY A 216 -6.91 17.51 3.65
C GLY A 216 -7.35 16.09 3.99
N THR A 217 -8.62 15.78 3.70
CA THR A 217 -9.30 14.56 4.17
C THR A 217 -9.79 13.64 3.04
N SER A 218 -9.46 13.98 1.79
CA SER A 218 -9.88 13.23 0.61
C SER A 218 -8.72 12.46 0.01
N LEU A 219 -8.98 11.24 -0.47
CA LEU A 219 -8.07 10.52 -1.35
C LEU A 219 -7.90 11.29 -2.67
N VAL A 220 -6.66 11.53 -3.09
CA VAL A 220 -6.34 12.31 -4.29
C VAL A 220 -5.48 11.49 -5.26
N ARG A 221 -5.85 11.49 -6.54
CA ARG A 221 -5.09 10.83 -7.63
C ARG A 221 -4.90 11.74 -8.83
N PHE A 222 -3.77 11.55 -9.50
CA PHE A 222 -3.43 12.16 -10.77
C PHE A 222 -2.80 11.09 -11.67
N LEU A 223 -3.64 10.18 -12.17
CA LEU A 223 -3.19 9.04 -12.96
C LEU A 223 -2.47 9.50 -14.24
N LYS A 224 -1.30 8.91 -14.47
CA LYS A 224 -0.49 9.13 -15.67
C LYS A 224 -0.11 10.59 -15.92
N LEU A 225 0.09 11.36 -14.85
CA LEU A 225 0.61 12.72 -14.95
C LEU A 225 2.12 12.68 -15.29
N PRO A 226 2.55 13.30 -16.40
CA PRO A 226 3.97 13.37 -16.73
C PRO A 226 4.81 13.97 -15.61
N PRO A 227 6.02 13.45 -15.37
CA PRO A 227 6.75 12.48 -16.20
C PRO A 227 6.40 11.01 -15.94
N ALA A 228 5.56 10.71 -14.95
CA ALA A 228 5.16 9.35 -14.63
C ALA A 228 3.88 8.96 -15.40
N SER A 229 3.97 8.87 -16.72
CA SER A 229 2.83 8.63 -17.62
C SER A 229 2.91 7.34 -18.43
N ASP A 230 4.09 6.74 -18.54
CA ASP A 230 4.33 5.57 -19.38
C ASP A 230 3.90 4.31 -18.63
N TYR A 231 3.01 3.54 -19.25
CA TYR A 231 2.49 2.29 -18.68
C TYR A 231 2.06 1.36 -19.82
N PRO A 232 2.30 0.04 -19.73
CA PRO A 232 2.88 -0.71 -18.60
C PRO A 232 4.38 -0.49 -18.39
N VAL A 233 4.89 -0.88 -17.22
CA VAL A 233 6.34 -0.97 -16.99
C VAL A 233 6.91 -2.00 -17.97
N PRO A 234 7.97 -1.69 -18.75
CA PRO A 234 8.54 -2.64 -19.69
C PRO A 234 9.02 -3.91 -18.98
N LYS A 235 8.59 -5.09 -19.46
CA LYS A 235 8.98 -6.39 -18.88
C LYS A 235 10.50 -6.56 -18.73
N LYS A 236 11.24 -6.14 -19.75
CA LYS A 236 12.72 -6.17 -19.77
C LYS A 236 13.35 -5.41 -18.59
N ASP A 237 12.70 -4.37 -18.07
CA ASP A 237 13.24 -3.58 -16.96
C ASP A 237 13.05 -4.33 -15.64
N VAL A 238 11.94 -5.07 -15.50
CA VAL A 238 11.71 -5.98 -14.36
C VAL A 238 12.64 -7.18 -14.44
N GLU A 239 12.75 -7.84 -15.60
CA GLU A 239 13.65 -8.97 -15.83
C GLU A 239 15.12 -8.59 -15.57
N ARG A 240 15.53 -7.38 -15.97
CA ARG A 240 16.84 -6.83 -15.63
C ARG A 240 17.04 -6.78 -14.13
N ALA A 241 16.10 -6.18 -13.38
CA ALA A 241 16.22 -6.10 -11.94
C ALA A 241 16.36 -7.50 -11.32
N LEU A 242 15.53 -8.46 -11.74
CA LEU A 242 15.57 -9.85 -11.28
C LEU A 242 16.88 -10.59 -11.62
N SER A 243 17.63 -10.15 -12.64
CA SER A 243 18.93 -10.73 -13.00
C SER A 243 20.10 -10.29 -12.12
N LEU A 244 19.89 -9.31 -11.22
CA LEU A 244 20.96 -8.76 -10.39
C LEU A 244 21.27 -9.70 -9.22
N ASN A 245 22.45 -10.31 -9.22
CA ASN A 245 22.85 -11.28 -8.18
C ASN A 245 23.31 -10.65 -6.85
N ASN A 246 23.26 -9.32 -6.75
CA ASN A 246 23.73 -8.57 -5.59
C ASN A 246 22.60 -7.74 -5.01
N TYR A 247 22.24 -7.99 -3.76
CA TYR A 247 21.16 -7.27 -3.07
C TYR A 247 21.37 -5.76 -3.03
N SER A 248 22.62 -5.29 -2.91
CA SER A 248 22.96 -3.86 -2.91
C SER A 248 22.69 -3.18 -4.25
N LEU A 249 22.50 -3.92 -5.34
CA LEU A 249 22.03 -3.42 -6.63
C LEU A 249 20.57 -3.78 -6.89
N PHE A 250 20.17 -5.01 -6.58
CA PHE A 250 18.79 -5.50 -6.73
C PHE A 250 17.79 -4.63 -5.97
N ARG A 251 18.03 -4.39 -4.68
CA ARG A 251 17.13 -3.61 -3.82
C ARG A 251 16.89 -2.20 -4.37
N PRO A 252 17.91 -1.34 -4.59
CA PRO A 252 17.66 0.00 -5.13
C PRO A 252 17.12 -0.02 -6.57
N ALA A 253 17.41 -1.05 -7.37
CA ALA A 253 16.88 -1.16 -8.72
C ALA A 253 15.37 -1.44 -8.72
N LEU A 254 14.93 -2.40 -7.90
CA LEU A 254 13.52 -2.77 -7.80
C LEU A 254 12.70 -1.75 -6.99
N GLU A 255 13.24 -1.21 -5.91
CA GLU A 255 12.65 -0.05 -5.18
C GLU A 255 12.57 1.19 -6.08
N GLY A 256 13.46 1.30 -7.07
CA GLY A 256 13.31 2.25 -8.17
C GLY A 256 14.14 3.52 -8.04
N PHE A 257 15.26 3.48 -7.32
CA PHE A 257 16.23 4.58 -7.24
C PHE A 257 17.28 4.54 -8.35
N ILE A 258 17.51 3.36 -8.94
CA ILE A 258 18.45 3.17 -10.02
C ILE A 258 17.84 2.28 -11.11
N SER A 259 18.39 2.40 -12.32
CA SER A 259 18.31 1.36 -13.35
C SER A 259 19.72 0.86 -13.64
N VAL A 260 19.82 -0.38 -14.10
CA VAL A 260 21.07 -1.01 -14.54
C VAL A 260 20.88 -1.46 -15.98
N ASP A 261 21.79 -1.11 -16.90
CA ASP A 261 21.69 -1.53 -18.31
C ASP A 261 22.41 -2.86 -18.60
N GLU A 262 22.44 -3.29 -19.88
CA GLU A 262 23.07 -4.56 -20.30
C GLU A 262 24.57 -4.60 -20.05
N GLN A 263 25.19 -3.43 -19.98
CA GLN A 263 26.61 -3.26 -19.74
C GLN A 263 26.92 -3.07 -18.25
N GLY A 264 25.91 -3.14 -17.37
CA GLY A 264 26.06 -2.95 -15.93
C GLY A 264 26.15 -1.48 -15.51
N LYS A 265 25.88 -0.53 -16.42
CA LYS A 265 25.91 0.90 -16.08
C LYS A 265 24.71 1.24 -15.20
N VAL A 266 25.00 1.86 -14.06
CA VAL A 266 23.99 2.33 -13.11
C VAL A 266 23.56 3.75 -13.47
N THR A 267 22.26 3.98 -13.58
CA THR A 267 21.66 5.31 -13.82
C THR A 267 20.68 5.64 -12.68
N PRO A 268 20.88 6.73 -11.92
CA PRO A 268 19.94 7.15 -10.89
C PRO A 268 18.67 7.77 -11.50
N GLY A 269 17.53 7.61 -10.81
CA GLY A 269 16.25 8.12 -11.28
C GLY A 269 15.06 7.56 -10.50
N GLY A 270 13.86 7.74 -11.04
CA GLY A 270 12.63 7.12 -10.55
C GLY A 270 12.19 6.02 -11.50
N PHE A 271 12.33 4.76 -11.08
CA PHE A 271 12.02 3.58 -11.88
C PHE A 271 11.04 2.67 -11.15
N ILE A 272 10.50 1.67 -11.86
CA ILE A 272 9.77 0.52 -11.31
C ILE A 272 8.85 0.90 -10.13
N HIS A 273 9.21 0.60 -8.88
CA HIS A 273 8.36 0.85 -7.72
C HIS A 273 8.09 2.34 -7.51
N ASN A 274 9.14 3.16 -7.37
CA ASN A 274 9.02 4.62 -7.22
C ASN A 274 8.29 5.28 -8.40
N TYR A 275 8.46 4.75 -9.62
CA TYR A 275 7.75 5.24 -10.80
C TYR A 275 6.24 5.02 -10.68
N ILE A 276 5.80 3.86 -10.17
CA ILE A 276 4.38 3.55 -10.00
C ILE A 276 3.73 4.43 -8.91
N HIS A 277 4.43 4.76 -7.83
CA HIS A 277 3.95 5.78 -6.87
C HIS A 277 3.65 7.11 -7.58
N GLY A 278 4.55 7.55 -8.46
CA GLY A 278 4.36 8.73 -9.32
C GLY A 278 3.25 8.57 -10.35
N LEU A 279 3.09 7.37 -10.94
CA LEU A 279 2.06 7.07 -11.95
C LEU A 279 0.64 7.25 -11.38
N VAL A 280 0.43 6.88 -10.12
CA VAL A 280 -0.89 6.95 -9.46
C VAL A 280 -1.11 8.31 -8.79
N GLY A 281 -0.12 8.80 -8.05
CA GLY A 281 -0.23 10.05 -7.30
C GLY A 281 0.00 11.31 -8.14
N GLY A 282 0.70 11.21 -9.26
CA GLY A 282 1.22 12.34 -10.02
C GLY A 282 2.35 13.07 -9.29
N VAL A 283 3.40 13.39 -10.03
CA VAL A 283 4.57 14.09 -9.50
C VAL A 283 4.94 15.27 -10.39
N GLN A 284 5.26 16.41 -9.79
CA GLN A 284 5.88 17.53 -10.48
C GLN A 284 7.38 17.56 -10.17
N ILE A 285 8.18 17.78 -11.21
CA ILE A 285 9.63 17.95 -11.08
C ILE A 285 9.95 19.42 -11.26
N ASP A 286 10.59 20.02 -10.25
CA ASP A 286 11.21 21.33 -10.36
C ASP A 286 12.71 21.17 -10.63
N ALA A 287 13.04 21.06 -11.92
CA ALA A 287 14.42 20.91 -12.39
C ALA A 287 15.27 22.19 -12.22
N SER A 288 14.65 23.33 -11.86
CA SER A 288 15.36 24.59 -11.63
C SER A 288 16.07 24.65 -10.27
N THR A 289 15.68 23.77 -9.34
CA THR A 289 16.27 23.66 -7.99
C THR A 289 17.45 22.70 -7.96
N LYS A 290 18.39 22.91 -7.02
CA LYS A 290 19.52 22.01 -6.72
C LYS A 290 19.56 21.71 -5.20
N PRO A 291 19.37 20.44 -4.77
CA PRO A 291 19.01 19.28 -5.60
C PRO A 291 17.62 19.45 -6.26
N ILE A 292 17.38 18.71 -7.34
CA ILE A 292 16.08 18.71 -8.04
C ILE A 292 14.99 18.31 -7.04
N LYS A 293 13.94 19.12 -6.95
CA LYS A 293 12.80 18.84 -6.08
C LYS A 293 11.71 18.09 -6.83
N PHE A 294 11.20 17.05 -6.18
CA PHE A 294 10.01 16.32 -6.59
C PHE A 294 8.88 16.71 -5.65
N LYS A 295 7.72 17.02 -6.23
CA LYS A 295 6.52 17.34 -5.46
C LYS A 295 5.43 16.34 -5.82
N GLY A 296 5.09 15.47 -4.87
CA GLY A 296 3.91 14.62 -4.96
C GLY A 296 2.65 15.48 -4.91
N LEU A 297 1.67 15.16 -5.76
CA LEU A 297 0.41 15.89 -5.84
C LEU A 297 -0.77 15.12 -5.24
N GLY A 298 -0.74 13.79 -5.39
CA GLY A 298 -1.75 12.88 -4.90
C GLY A 298 -1.22 11.94 -3.84
N THR A 299 -2.13 11.17 -3.27
CA THR A 299 -1.90 10.35 -2.08
C THR A 299 -0.77 9.33 -2.30
N MET A 300 -0.79 8.56 -3.40
CA MET A 300 0.29 7.59 -3.70
C MET A 300 1.67 8.21 -3.87
N SER A 301 1.78 9.47 -4.29
CA SER A 301 3.07 10.15 -4.47
C SER A 301 3.60 10.81 -3.19
N ASN A 302 2.81 10.78 -2.11
CA ASN A 302 3.19 11.29 -0.81
C ASN A 302 3.57 10.13 0.12
N ILE A 303 4.86 9.91 0.38
CA ILE A 303 5.36 8.75 1.14
C ILE A 303 4.63 8.59 2.50
N PRO A 304 4.50 9.63 3.36
CA PRO A 304 3.71 9.57 4.59
C PRO A 304 2.31 8.97 4.47
N SER A 305 1.56 9.38 3.45
CA SER A 305 0.13 9.11 3.34
C SER A 305 -0.22 8.15 2.21
N SER A 306 0.76 7.61 1.49
CA SER A 306 0.55 6.69 0.37
C SER A 306 -0.31 5.48 0.71
N PRO A 307 -0.26 4.87 1.92
CA PRO A 307 -1.14 3.75 2.24
C PRO A 307 -2.62 4.11 2.38
N TYR A 308 -2.99 5.40 2.41
CA TYR A 308 -4.40 5.78 2.32
C TYR A 308 -5.03 5.49 0.96
N ASP A 309 -4.23 5.37 -0.09
CA ASP A 309 -4.69 4.86 -1.36
C ASP A 309 -4.69 3.33 -1.30
N PRO A 310 -5.85 2.64 -1.41
CA PRO A 310 -5.90 1.18 -1.37
C PRO A 310 -5.03 0.48 -2.42
N VAL A 311 -4.64 1.19 -3.49
CA VAL A 311 -3.74 0.68 -4.53
C VAL A 311 -2.34 0.40 -3.97
N PHE A 312 -1.94 1.08 -2.90
CA PHE A 312 -0.68 0.85 -2.18
C PHE A 312 -0.46 -0.65 -1.88
N TRP A 313 -1.50 -1.32 -1.38
CA TRP A 313 -1.38 -2.70 -0.93
C TRP A 313 -1.11 -3.67 -2.09
N LEU A 314 -1.76 -3.43 -3.24
CA LEU A 314 -1.54 -4.22 -4.47
C LEU A 314 -0.17 -3.94 -5.07
N HIS A 315 0.25 -2.68 -5.01
CA HIS A 315 1.55 -2.22 -5.47
C HIS A 315 2.68 -2.91 -4.68
N HIS A 316 2.65 -2.83 -3.35
CA HIS A 316 3.66 -3.45 -2.49
C HIS A 316 3.59 -4.99 -2.49
N ALA A 317 2.40 -5.58 -2.69
CA ALA A 317 2.30 -7.03 -2.90
C ALA A 317 3.06 -7.50 -4.15
N ASN A 318 3.17 -6.68 -5.20
CA ASN A 318 3.97 -7.00 -6.38
C ASN A 318 5.48 -6.78 -6.15
N ALA A 319 5.87 -5.76 -5.38
CA ALA A 319 7.26 -5.62 -4.94
C ALA A 319 7.71 -6.84 -4.12
N ASP A 320 6.87 -7.29 -3.18
CA ASP A 320 7.12 -8.51 -2.40
C ASP A 320 7.14 -9.79 -3.27
N ARG A 321 6.25 -9.87 -4.27
CA ARG A 321 6.24 -10.98 -5.25
C ARG A 321 7.55 -11.06 -6.02
N LEU A 322 8.04 -9.92 -6.53
CA LEU A 322 9.28 -9.86 -7.30
C LEU A 322 10.51 -10.17 -6.44
N TRP A 323 10.50 -9.76 -5.16
CA TRP A 323 11.53 -10.21 -4.23
C TRP A 323 11.46 -11.71 -3.96
N ALA A 324 10.27 -12.27 -3.73
CA ALA A 324 10.09 -13.71 -3.59
C ALA A 324 10.59 -14.47 -4.84
N GLU A 325 10.26 -13.99 -6.04
CA GLU A 325 10.74 -14.56 -7.32
C GLU A 325 12.27 -14.51 -7.43
N TRP A 326 12.88 -13.38 -7.08
CA TRP A 326 14.34 -13.26 -7.03
C TRP A 326 14.98 -14.29 -6.08
N GLN A 327 14.37 -14.49 -4.89
CA GLN A 327 14.80 -15.50 -3.93
C GLN A 327 14.67 -16.92 -4.51
N GLU A 328 13.52 -17.27 -5.11
CA GLU A 328 13.33 -18.57 -5.77
C GLU A 328 14.33 -18.82 -6.90
N ASN A 329 14.79 -17.77 -7.57
CA ASN A 329 15.81 -17.81 -8.62
C ASN A 329 17.26 -17.87 -8.06
N GLY A 330 17.47 -18.60 -6.96
CA GLY A 330 18.79 -18.91 -6.42
C GLY A 330 19.35 -17.93 -5.40
N HIS A 331 18.55 -16.96 -4.93
CA HIS A 331 18.97 -15.93 -3.97
C HIS A 331 18.32 -16.10 -2.59
N GLN A 332 18.19 -17.35 -2.12
CA GLN A 332 17.53 -17.67 -0.85
C GLN A 332 18.46 -17.54 0.34
N GLY A 333 17.91 -17.11 1.47
CA GLY A 333 18.60 -17.12 2.76
C GLY A 333 19.40 -15.85 3.06
N SER A 334 20.07 -15.88 4.21
CA SER A 334 20.76 -14.73 4.79
C SER A 334 21.96 -14.25 3.99
N ASP A 335 22.59 -15.13 3.21
CA ASP A 335 23.82 -14.83 2.48
C ASP A 335 23.60 -13.80 1.35
N PHE A 336 22.34 -13.63 0.94
CA PHE A 336 21.92 -12.66 -0.06
C PHE A 336 21.37 -11.37 0.54
N TYR A 337 21.49 -11.17 1.86
CA TYR A 337 21.13 -9.93 2.53
C TYR A 337 22.40 -9.28 3.10
N PRO A 338 22.49 -7.94 3.20
CA PRO A 338 23.67 -7.28 3.77
C PRO A 338 24.02 -7.80 5.17
N ALA A 339 25.30 -8.05 5.39
CA ALA A 339 25.80 -8.53 6.67
C ALA A 339 25.55 -7.52 7.81
N ASP A 340 25.45 -8.03 9.03
CA ASP A 340 25.24 -7.20 10.23
C ASP A 340 26.37 -6.18 10.43
N GLY A 341 25.99 -4.97 10.85
CA GLY A 341 26.92 -3.85 11.10
C GLY A 341 27.29 -3.04 9.86
N GLY A 342 26.79 -3.43 8.68
CA GLY A 342 27.02 -2.72 7.41
C GLY A 342 25.90 -1.73 7.01
N GLN A 343 24.81 -1.67 7.76
CA GLN A 343 23.65 -0.82 7.50
C GLN A 343 23.26 0.01 8.75
N PRO A 344 22.48 1.09 8.61
CA PRO A 344 21.88 1.76 9.76
C PRO A 344 20.97 0.80 10.55
N TYR A 345 20.75 1.11 11.83
CA TYR A 345 19.94 0.26 12.71
C TYR A 345 18.54 0.02 12.13
N GLY A 346 18.01 -1.20 12.28
CA GLY A 346 16.73 -1.62 11.72
C GLY A 346 16.86 -2.16 10.29
N HIS A 347 18.01 -1.95 9.64
CA HIS A 347 18.28 -2.47 8.31
C HIS A 347 19.28 -3.62 8.28
N ASN A 348 20.04 -3.84 9.37
CA ASN A 348 20.88 -5.03 9.45
C ASN A 348 20.03 -6.29 9.59
N LEU A 349 20.56 -7.42 9.14
CA LEU A 349 19.85 -8.69 9.06
C LEU A 349 19.22 -9.11 10.40
N LYS A 350 19.90 -8.83 11.51
CA LYS A 350 19.45 -9.18 12.88
C LYS A 350 18.91 -8.01 13.70
N ASP A 351 18.85 -6.81 13.14
CA ASP A 351 18.21 -5.69 13.83
C ASP A 351 16.70 -5.89 13.86
N PHE A 352 16.07 -5.41 14.93
CA PHE A 352 14.62 -5.40 14.98
C PHE A 352 14.09 -4.22 14.16
N MET A 353 13.09 -4.50 13.33
CA MET A 353 12.43 -3.52 12.49
C MET A 353 11.35 -2.82 13.30
N TRP A 354 11.37 -1.49 13.33
CA TRP A 354 10.29 -0.71 13.94
C TRP A 354 8.96 -0.90 13.17
N PRO A 355 7.79 -0.96 13.81
CA PRO A 355 7.53 -0.79 15.25
C PRO A 355 7.67 -2.08 16.06
N TRP A 356 8.17 -3.16 15.46
CA TRP A 356 8.37 -4.48 16.06
C TRP A 356 9.76 -4.61 16.70
N ASP A 357 10.19 -3.55 17.38
CA ASP A 357 11.52 -3.43 17.97
C ASP A 357 11.51 -3.39 19.51
N GLY A 358 10.37 -3.71 20.12
CA GLY A 358 10.22 -3.72 21.57
C GLY A 358 10.31 -2.33 22.20
N GLY A 359 10.06 -1.27 21.43
CA GLY A 359 10.13 0.11 21.90
C GLY A 359 11.55 0.67 21.98
N MET A 360 12.47 0.13 21.17
CA MET A 360 13.84 0.63 21.09
C MET A 360 13.96 1.93 20.29
N SER A 361 13.05 2.14 19.33
CA SER A 361 12.99 3.37 18.53
C SER A 361 11.75 4.19 18.91
N THR A 362 11.96 5.49 19.10
CA THR A 362 10.90 6.45 19.45
C THR A 362 10.72 7.44 18.28
N PRO A 363 9.54 7.47 17.63
CA PRO A 363 9.19 8.51 16.67
C PRO A 363 9.25 9.89 17.32
N LYS A 364 9.66 10.90 16.54
CA LYS A 364 9.69 12.28 17.01
C LYS A 364 8.27 12.76 17.18
N ALA A 365 8.04 13.54 18.24
CA ALA A 365 6.86 14.38 18.29
C ALA A 365 6.87 15.28 17.04
N THR A 366 5.82 15.20 16.25
CA THR A 366 5.65 16.04 15.06
C THR A 366 4.80 17.25 15.42
N ALA A 367 4.54 18.14 14.46
CA ALA A 367 3.50 19.16 14.63
C ALA A 367 2.10 18.58 14.93
N LEU A 368 1.92 17.26 14.78
CA LEU A 368 0.72 16.47 15.07
C LEU A 368 0.62 16.03 16.54
N GLY A 369 1.65 16.32 17.33
CA GLY A 369 1.80 15.78 18.68
C GLY A 369 2.51 14.42 18.69
N ASP A 370 2.17 13.60 19.69
CA ASP A 370 2.78 12.30 19.93
C ASP A 370 2.19 11.22 19.00
N LEU A 371 2.91 10.89 17.92
CA LEU A 371 2.55 9.81 16.98
C LEU A 371 2.41 8.47 17.71
N LEU A 372 3.18 8.21 18.77
CA LEU A 372 3.08 6.95 19.52
C LEU A 372 1.68 6.75 20.12
N SER A 373 1.02 7.84 20.51
CA SER A 373 -0.34 7.79 21.04
C SER A 373 -1.41 7.38 20.01
N LEU A 374 -1.04 7.32 18.73
CA LEU A 374 -1.89 6.92 17.61
C LEU A 374 -1.61 5.48 17.14
N LEU A 375 -0.44 4.94 17.48
CA LEU A 375 -0.05 3.60 17.08
C LEU A 375 -0.84 2.54 17.87
N PRO A 376 -1.01 1.34 17.29
CA PRO A 376 -1.50 0.21 18.06
C PRO A 376 -0.49 -0.18 19.15
N ASN A 377 -1.00 -0.75 20.24
CA ASN A 377 -0.14 -1.25 21.30
C ASN A 377 0.48 -2.59 20.86
N PHE A 378 1.77 -2.55 20.50
CA PHE A 378 2.56 -3.75 20.25
C PHE A 378 3.06 -4.32 21.57
N ASN A 379 2.92 -5.63 21.77
CA ASN A 379 3.57 -6.29 22.90
C ASN A 379 5.09 -6.08 22.83
N SER A 380 5.75 -5.94 23.98
CA SER A 380 7.22 -5.83 24.04
C SER A 380 7.94 -7.01 23.38
N ASP A 381 7.26 -8.15 23.28
CA ASP A 381 7.81 -9.40 22.76
C ASP A 381 7.40 -9.64 21.30
N ASP A 382 6.62 -8.72 20.70
CA ASP A 382 6.27 -8.72 19.27
C ASP A 382 7.44 -8.14 18.47
N LEU A 383 8.47 -8.97 18.32
CA LEU A 383 9.76 -8.60 17.75
C LEU A 383 9.93 -9.23 16.36
N VAL A 384 10.32 -8.41 15.37
CA VAL A 384 10.54 -8.89 14.00
C VAL A 384 11.83 -8.32 13.44
N ARG A 385 12.68 -9.18 12.88
CA ARG A 385 13.93 -8.81 12.19
C ARG A 385 13.87 -9.19 10.72
N PRO A 386 14.72 -8.62 9.85
CA PRO A 386 14.77 -9.02 8.45
C PRO A 386 14.95 -10.53 8.26
N ILE A 387 15.79 -11.18 9.08
CA ILE A 387 16.03 -12.62 9.01
C ILE A 387 14.76 -13.48 9.23
N ASP A 388 13.80 -12.98 10.01
CA ASP A 388 12.58 -13.72 10.37
C ASP A 388 11.58 -13.79 9.21
N VAL A 389 11.72 -12.91 8.20
CA VAL A 389 10.76 -12.76 7.09
C VAL A 389 11.37 -13.03 5.71
N LEU A 390 12.60 -13.52 5.63
CA LEU A 390 13.24 -13.85 4.35
C LEU A 390 12.45 -14.91 3.58
N ASP A 391 11.84 -15.88 4.26
CA ASP A 391 11.07 -16.95 3.61
C ASP A 391 9.57 -16.71 3.73
N HIS A 392 8.96 -16.19 2.67
CA HIS A 392 7.52 -15.92 2.62
C HIS A 392 6.65 -17.16 2.84
N ARG A 393 7.14 -18.38 2.54
CA ARG A 393 6.35 -19.62 2.74
C ARG A 393 6.29 -20.00 4.21
N LYS A 394 7.33 -19.69 5.00
CA LYS A 394 7.29 -19.79 6.47
C LYS A 394 6.32 -18.78 7.10
N LEU A 395 5.90 -17.77 6.34
CA LEU A 395 4.88 -16.80 6.73
C LEU A 395 3.47 -17.19 6.25
N GLY A 396 3.32 -18.36 5.61
CA GLY A 396 2.01 -18.96 5.31
C GLY A 396 1.37 -18.54 3.99
N TYR A 397 2.10 -17.91 3.08
CA TYR A 397 1.57 -17.52 1.78
C TYR A 397 2.52 -17.81 0.63
N THR A 398 2.00 -17.72 -0.59
CA THR A 398 2.74 -17.79 -1.85
C THR A 398 2.00 -16.97 -2.92
N TYR A 399 2.55 -16.94 -4.13
CA TYR A 399 2.04 -16.16 -5.25
C TYR A 399 1.57 -17.06 -6.39
N GLN A 400 0.45 -16.70 -7.01
CA GLN A 400 0.03 -17.28 -8.28
C GLN A 400 0.88 -16.69 -9.40
N THR A 401 2.05 -17.27 -9.70
CA THR A 401 2.89 -16.85 -10.83
C THR A 401 2.45 -17.52 -12.14
N TRP A 402 3.00 -17.08 -13.28
CA TRP A 402 2.76 -17.74 -14.58
C TRP A 402 3.17 -19.22 -14.54
N GLU A 403 4.32 -19.53 -13.94
CA GLU A 403 4.83 -20.90 -13.80
C GLU A 403 3.87 -21.79 -12.99
N TRP A 404 3.19 -21.21 -11.99
CA TRP A 404 2.13 -21.91 -11.24
C TRP A 404 0.92 -22.27 -12.12
N LYS A 405 0.58 -21.43 -13.10
CA LYS A 405 -0.54 -21.69 -14.03
C LYS A 405 -0.23 -22.79 -15.04
N THR A 406 1.04 -23.02 -15.39
CA THR A 406 1.44 -24.04 -16.38
C THR A 406 1.70 -25.42 -15.77
N GLN A 407 1.72 -25.55 -14.44
CA GLN A 407 1.92 -26.82 -13.72
C GLN A 407 0.61 -27.51 -13.28
N ARG A 408 -0.56 -26.94 -13.61
CA ARG A 408 -1.88 -27.51 -13.27
C ARG A 408 -2.63 -28.04 -14.48
#